data_AF-W6A747-F1
#
_entry.id   AF-W6A747-F1
#
_cell.length_a   1.000
_cell.length_b   1.000
_cell.length_c   1.000
_cell.angle_alpha   90.00
_cell.angle_beta   90.00
_cell.angle_gamma   90.00
#
_symmetry.space_group_name_H-M   'P 1'
#
loop_
_entity.id
_entity.type
_entity.pdbx_description
1 polymer ?
#
loop_
_entity_poly.entity_id
_entity_poly.type
_entity_poly.pdbx_seq_one_letter_code
_entity_poly.pdbx_strand_id
1 'polypeptide(L)'
;MDTKENITIEDLEIHQEEFRSKEEEKEIKKAAKELLKHEGQIDLSHIENKVISKREQILLVQSYFRTKFLRDLTAIMLAALINTIAFDYFISATGRTGLFPAGIGALARFFSVLTFPDSIASQGSFYFIYYFAINAPLFIFGYLKLGKKFTFTTILYILLQIAFDQTLQLMPFINPASFHLIVNYQLLQSISNSWNTGIWLFIFGSLGGILVGWSYSFVYKVGSSTGGLDFLTVYISKKSSKPIGTLNRNVNFVILAVVITLNTAVLPVEYINPDIKINAFTSLSDSQASGLLNDMITHAIKHGAIDVENNVIDPVFAYNMGLGDLIGNSKNIDLKEAIFEQFGGENNLAVNGSNRAYYEYLVEYVSKTGFGKDVTLPTNVLIRLKFMFIFGPSLFASIALVLCSGLITNALYPKYKVRTYLITTNNPKEINKLLLNKGFQNDIVSWDGTNRINHNYLHRSIIMVAMSVMDWDELERDVFMVDPQVKINILKTKAVKGIFNYEIKKNDDRDIIHRKVTTDDSELEKIRQIAIVKFNKENERLNKKQQRKQFKKPTKTKNNDK
;
A
#
# COMPACT_ATOMS: atom_id res chain seq x y z
N MET A 1 -25.83 -35.11 43.19
CA MET A 1 -26.93 -34.14 43.06
C MET A 1 -26.78 -33.48 41.71
N ASP A 2 -27.57 -33.96 40.76
CA ASP A 2 -27.77 -33.37 39.45
C ASP A 2 -28.25 -31.93 39.55
N THR A 3 -27.72 -31.05 38.72
CA THR A 3 -28.49 -29.92 38.18
C THR A 3 -28.02 -29.67 36.75
N LYS A 4 -28.78 -30.24 35.80
CA LYS A 4 -28.79 -29.83 34.41
C LYS A 4 -29.38 -28.42 34.34
N GLU A 5 -28.59 -27.43 33.94
CA GLU A 5 -29.15 -26.18 33.43
C GLU A 5 -29.68 -26.43 32.02
N ASN A 6 -31.00 -26.55 31.92
CA ASN A 6 -31.73 -26.48 30.67
C ASN A 6 -31.62 -25.05 30.14
N ILE A 7 -30.80 -24.85 29.11
CA ILE A 7 -30.86 -23.66 28.28
C ILE A 7 -32.16 -23.78 27.45
N THR A 8 -33.18 -23.03 27.84
CA THR A 8 -34.45 -22.93 27.13
C THR A 8 -34.28 -22.20 25.80
N ILE A 9 -35.08 -22.59 24.81
CA ILE A 9 -35.07 -22.12 23.41
C ILE A 9 -35.44 -20.62 23.28
N GLU A 10 -35.72 -19.94 24.39
CA GLU A 10 -36.13 -18.53 24.44
C GLU A 10 -34.96 -17.51 24.46
N ASP A 11 -33.70 -17.94 24.64
CA ASP A 11 -32.54 -17.02 24.67
C ASP A 11 -31.92 -16.72 23.29
N LEU A 12 -32.58 -17.13 22.21
CA LEU A 12 -32.18 -16.83 20.82
C LEU A 12 -33.14 -15.82 20.18
N GLU A 13 -33.26 -14.63 20.77
CA GLU A 13 -33.87 -13.48 20.09
C GLU A 13 -32.97 -13.00 18.94
N ILE A 14 -33.15 -13.66 17.79
CA ILE A 14 -32.77 -13.11 16.49
C ILE A 14 -33.72 -11.95 16.24
N HIS A 15 -33.24 -10.71 16.40
CA HIS A 15 -33.92 -9.51 15.93
C HIS A 15 -34.46 -9.72 14.51
N GLN A 16 -35.77 -9.93 14.43
CA GLN A 16 -36.56 -9.83 13.23
C GLN A 16 -36.61 -8.34 12.87
N GLU A 17 -35.92 -7.92 11.80
CA GLU A 17 -36.34 -6.68 11.15
C GLU A 17 -37.69 -6.96 10.48
N GLU A 18 -38.73 -6.58 11.23
CA GLU A 18 -40.13 -6.52 10.84
C GLU A 18 -40.34 -5.70 9.57
N PHE A 19 -41.41 -6.05 8.87
CA PHE A 19 -42.08 -5.24 7.86
C PHE A 19 -42.13 -3.76 8.26
N ARG A 20 -42.06 -2.85 7.28
CA ARG A 20 -42.30 -1.42 7.54
C ARG A 20 -43.79 -1.24 7.88
N SER A 21 -44.12 -1.37 9.17
CA SER A 21 -45.43 -1.29 9.82
C SER A 21 -46.29 -2.59 9.80
N LYS A 22 -46.98 -2.84 10.92
CA LYS A 22 -47.95 -3.92 11.12
C LYS A 22 -49.16 -3.84 10.18
N GLU A 23 -49.44 -2.67 9.64
CA GLU A 23 -50.51 -2.45 8.65
C GLU A 23 -50.11 -3.03 7.28
N GLU A 24 -48.85 -2.82 6.87
CA GLU A 24 -48.31 -3.33 5.60
C GLU A 24 -48.27 -4.87 5.59
N GLU A 25 -47.90 -5.51 6.71
CA GLU A 25 -47.94 -6.98 6.85
C GLU A 25 -49.36 -7.54 6.74
N LYS A 26 -50.34 -6.85 7.32
CA LYS A 26 -51.75 -7.27 7.33
C LYS A 26 -52.38 -7.11 5.94
N GLU A 27 -52.05 -6.04 5.23
CA GLU A 27 -52.47 -5.85 3.83
C GLU A 27 -51.83 -6.88 2.90
N ILE A 28 -50.53 -7.15 3.05
CA ILE A 28 -49.82 -8.16 2.25
C ILE A 28 -50.41 -9.55 2.49
N LYS A 29 -50.66 -9.93 3.75
CA LYS A 29 -51.29 -11.22 4.09
C LYS A 29 -52.73 -11.32 3.56
N LYS A 30 -53.50 -10.23 3.62
CA LYS A 30 -54.88 -10.19 3.11
C LYS A 30 -54.91 -10.31 1.58
N ALA A 31 -54.07 -9.56 0.89
CA ALA A 31 -53.93 -9.61 -0.56
C ALA A 31 -53.44 -10.99 -1.02
N ALA A 32 -52.42 -11.57 -0.37
CA ALA A 32 -51.93 -12.92 -0.66
C ALA A 32 -53.02 -13.99 -0.48
N LYS A 33 -53.84 -13.87 0.57
CA LYS A 33 -54.94 -14.81 0.88
C LYS A 33 -56.11 -14.72 -0.11
N GLU A 34 -56.38 -13.54 -0.65
CA GLU A 34 -57.36 -13.36 -1.74
C GLU A 34 -56.83 -13.93 -3.08
N LEU A 35 -55.52 -13.87 -3.32
CA LEU A 35 -54.89 -14.30 -4.57
C LEU A 35 -54.62 -15.80 -4.64
N LEU A 36 -54.41 -16.47 -3.50
CA LEU A 36 -54.35 -17.93 -3.40
C LEU A 36 -55.67 -18.63 -3.81
N LYS A 37 -56.80 -17.89 -3.90
CA LYS A 37 -58.08 -18.44 -4.39
C LYS A 37 -58.15 -18.61 -5.91
N HIS A 38 -57.19 -18.05 -6.67
CA HIS A 38 -57.12 -18.19 -8.12
C HIS A 38 -55.84 -18.94 -8.52
N GLU A 39 -55.83 -20.25 -8.26
CA GLU A 39 -54.78 -21.13 -8.80
C GLU A 39 -54.97 -21.30 -10.30
N GLY A 40 -54.00 -20.78 -11.07
CA GLY A 40 -53.91 -20.97 -12.51
C GLY A 40 -52.75 -20.19 -13.12
N GLN A 41 -51.60 -20.88 -13.30
CA GLN A 41 -50.50 -20.54 -14.22
C GLN A 41 -50.08 -19.05 -14.31
N ILE A 42 -49.51 -18.51 -13.23
CA ILE A 42 -48.71 -17.28 -13.33
C ILE A 42 -47.26 -17.69 -13.09
N ASP A 43 -46.41 -17.54 -14.12
CA ASP A 43 -44.96 -17.76 -13.99
C ASP A 43 -44.34 -16.62 -13.17
N LEU A 44 -44.28 -16.82 -11.86
CA LEU A 44 -43.67 -15.92 -10.88
C LEU A 44 -42.17 -16.15 -10.73
N SER A 45 -41.60 -17.16 -11.40
CA SER A 45 -40.23 -17.62 -11.18
C SER A 45 -39.19 -16.49 -11.33
N HIS A 46 -39.37 -15.60 -12.31
CA HIS A 46 -38.44 -14.48 -12.51
C HIS A 46 -38.47 -13.46 -11.36
N ILE A 47 -39.65 -13.19 -10.81
CA ILE A 47 -39.84 -12.22 -9.72
C ILE A 47 -39.40 -12.85 -8.39
N GLU A 48 -39.76 -14.10 -8.15
CA GLU A 48 -39.31 -14.88 -7.00
C GLU A 48 -37.79 -14.95 -6.96
N ASN A 49 -37.13 -15.34 -8.06
CA ASN A 49 -35.67 -15.39 -8.14
C ASN A 49 -35.02 -14.02 -7.85
N LYS A 50 -35.65 -12.92 -8.27
CA LYS A 50 -35.17 -11.56 -7.98
C LYS A 50 -35.36 -11.18 -6.51
N VAL A 51 -36.42 -11.65 -5.85
CA VAL A 51 -36.67 -11.46 -4.41
C VAL A 51 -35.71 -12.32 -3.59
N ILE A 52 -35.55 -13.59 -3.94
CA ILE A 52 -34.58 -14.53 -3.37
C ILE A 52 -33.17 -13.92 -3.44
N SER A 53 -32.74 -13.48 -4.61
CA SER A 53 -31.41 -12.87 -4.78
C SER A 53 -31.18 -11.63 -3.90
N LYS A 54 -32.21 -10.80 -3.69
CA LYS A 54 -32.12 -9.66 -2.76
C LYS A 54 -32.02 -10.12 -1.30
N ARG A 55 -32.81 -11.12 -0.90
CA ARG A 55 -32.78 -11.68 0.45
C ARG A 55 -31.45 -12.36 0.75
N GLU A 56 -30.91 -13.13 -0.19
CA GLU A 56 -29.56 -13.69 -0.15
C GLU A 56 -28.51 -12.61 0.09
N GLN A 57 -28.56 -11.50 -0.64
CA GLN A 57 -27.63 -10.38 -0.46
C GLN A 57 -27.71 -9.77 0.94
N ILE A 58 -28.91 -9.61 1.49
CA ILE A 58 -29.10 -9.08 2.85
C ILE A 58 -28.50 -10.04 3.88
N LEU A 59 -28.81 -11.34 3.77
CA LEU A 59 -28.29 -12.36 4.67
C LEU A 59 -26.77 -12.50 4.57
N LEU A 60 -26.22 -12.35 3.36
CA LEU A 60 -24.77 -12.31 3.11
C LEU A 60 -24.11 -11.16 3.87
N VAL A 61 -24.70 -9.97 3.78
CA VAL A 61 -24.22 -8.79 4.47
C VAL A 61 -24.33 -8.95 5.99
N GLN A 62 -25.46 -9.45 6.51
CA GLN A 62 -25.64 -9.69 7.94
C GLN A 62 -24.65 -10.74 8.48
N SER A 63 -24.45 -11.84 7.75
CA SER A 63 -23.46 -12.87 8.09
C SER A 63 -22.04 -12.30 8.12
N TYR A 64 -21.70 -11.46 7.13
CA TYR A 64 -20.43 -10.76 7.10
C TYR A 64 -20.22 -9.87 8.33
N PHE A 65 -21.22 -9.05 8.69
CA PHE A 65 -21.14 -8.16 9.85
C PHE A 65 -21.03 -8.90 11.18
N ARG A 66 -21.71 -10.06 11.33
CA ARG A 66 -21.63 -10.86 12.56
C ARG A 66 -20.31 -11.61 12.73
N THR A 67 -19.70 -12.10 11.65
CA THR A 67 -18.60 -13.08 11.76
C THR A 67 -17.24 -12.56 11.29
N LYS A 68 -17.21 -11.77 10.22
CA LYS A 68 -15.96 -11.38 9.53
C LYS A 68 -15.61 -9.90 9.73
N PHE A 69 -16.60 -9.03 9.94
CA PHE A 69 -16.41 -7.58 9.96
C PHE A 69 -15.42 -7.11 11.03
N LEU A 70 -15.58 -7.49 12.29
CA LEU A 70 -14.66 -7.04 13.35
C LEU A 70 -13.22 -7.47 13.06
N ARG A 71 -13.02 -8.71 12.61
CA ARG A 71 -11.69 -9.20 12.24
C ARG A 71 -11.11 -8.42 11.07
N ASP A 72 -11.87 -8.22 10.00
CA ASP A 72 -11.46 -7.45 8.83
C ASP A 72 -11.13 -5.99 9.22
N LEU A 73 -11.97 -5.37 10.06
CA LEU A 73 -11.79 -4.01 10.57
C LEU A 73 -10.53 -3.88 11.42
N THR A 74 -10.32 -4.79 12.38
CA THR A 74 -9.11 -4.79 13.22
C THR A 74 -7.84 -4.96 12.39
N ALA A 75 -7.86 -5.81 11.37
CA ALA A 75 -6.73 -5.99 10.47
C ALA A 75 -6.46 -4.74 9.62
N ILE A 76 -7.50 -4.05 9.13
CA ILE A 76 -7.38 -2.78 8.41
C ILE A 76 -6.82 -1.68 9.33
N MET A 77 -7.36 -1.54 10.55
CA MET A 77 -6.89 -0.56 11.53
C MET A 77 -5.42 -0.78 11.89
N LEU A 78 -5.06 -2.03 12.21
CA LEU A 78 -3.69 -2.38 12.56
C LEU A 78 -2.73 -2.13 11.39
N ALA A 79 -3.15 -2.46 10.16
CA ALA A 79 -2.35 -2.16 8.98
C ALA A 79 -2.17 -0.66 8.74
N ALA A 80 -3.24 0.13 8.88
CA ALA A 80 -3.19 1.58 8.72
C ALA A 80 -2.27 2.21 9.78
N LEU A 81 -2.34 1.75 11.03
CA LEU A 81 -1.46 2.20 12.11
C LEU A 81 0.01 1.85 11.84
N ILE A 82 0.32 0.60 11.48
CA ILE A 82 1.69 0.17 11.14
C ILE A 82 2.24 0.99 9.98
N ASN A 83 1.42 1.22 8.94
CA ASN A 83 1.83 2.03 7.80
C ASN A 83 2.12 3.47 8.21
N THR A 84 1.28 4.05 9.06
CA THR A 84 1.46 5.40 9.60
C THR A 84 2.77 5.50 10.37
N ILE A 85 3.05 4.55 11.27
CA ILE A 85 4.31 4.50 12.02
C ILE A 85 5.52 4.38 11.07
N ALA A 86 5.42 3.52 10.05
CA ALA A 86 6.48 3.36 9.06
C ALA A 86 6.72 4.66 8.27
N PHE A 87 5.65 5.31 7.81
CA PHE A 87 5.74 6.54 7.05
C PHE A 87 6.26 7.70 7.90
N ASP A 88 5.78 7.90 9.12
CA ASP A 88 6.08 9.09 9.90
C ASP A 88 7.48 9.03 10.52
N TYR A 89 7.80 7.93 11.19
CA TYR A 89 9.04 7.81 11.96
C TYR A 89 10.24 7.34 11.14
N PHE A 90 10.03 6.63 10.03
CA PHE A 90 11.11 6.09 9.23
C PHE A 90 11.26 6.79 7.88
N ILE A 91 10.18 7.10 7.17
CA ILE A 91 10.28 7.69 5.84
C ILE A 91 10.32 9.22 5.92
N SER A 92 9.27 9.84 6.44
CA SER A 92 9.09 11.29 6.54
C SER A 92 10.14 11.95 7.43
N ALA A 93 10.59 11.27 8.48
CA ALA A 93 11.65 11.73 9.37
C ALA A 93 12.97 12.05 8.64
N THR A 94 13.22 11.43 7.49
CA THR A 94 14.44 11.62 6.70
C THR A 94 14.41 12.86 5.78
N GLY A 95 13.28 13.57 5.72
CA GLY A 95 13.19 14.87 5.05
C GLY A 95 13.12 14.82 3.52
N ARG A 96 13.56 15.91 2.86
CA ARG A 96 13.47 16.11 1.40
C ARG A 96 14.55 15.40 0.59
N THR A 97 15.64 15.02 1.25
CA THR A 97 16.81 14.38 0.63
C THR A 97 17.06 12.97 1.14
N GLY A 98 16.18 12.45 2.00
CA GLY A 98 16.26 11.11 2.56
C GLY A 98 15.57 10.05 1.69
N LEU A 99 14.64 9.33 2.30
CA LEU A 99 13.90 8.24 1.68
C LEU A 99 12.72 8.76 0.84
N PHE A 100 12.58 8.19 -0.34
CA PHE A 100 11.41 8.40 -1.19
C PHE A 100 10.41 7.28 -0.94
N PRO A 101 9.20 7.59 -0.43
CA PRO A 101 8.20 6.57 -0.18
C PRO A 101 7.79 5.83 -1.45
N ALA A 102 7.31 4.61 -1.27
CA ALA A 102 6.69 3.83 -2.33
C ALA A 102 5.24 4.31 -2.58
N GLY A 103 4.73 4.12 -3.79
CA GLY A 103 3.34 4.39 -4.15
C GLY A 103 3.03 5.84 -4.55
N ILE A 104 1.77 6.07 -4.94
CA ILE A 104 1.28 7.39 -5.40
C ILE A 104 1.39 8.49 -4.32
N GLY A 105 1.51 8.11 -3.04
CA GLY A 105 1.78 9.06 -1.96
C GLY A 105 3.05 9.88 -2.19
N ALA A 106 4.07 9.29 -2.81
CA ALA A 106 5.29 10.00 -3.17
C ALA A 106 5.04 11.15 -4.17
N LEU A 107 4.12 10.96 -5.12
CA LEU A 107 3.70 12.01 -6.05
C LEU A 107 2.89 13.09 -5.33
N ALA A 108 1.97 12.71 -4.44
CA ALA A 108 1.21 13.67 -3.63
C ALA A 108 2.12 14.55 -2.77
N ARG A 109 3.16 13.95 -2.17
CA ARG A 109 4.18 14.68 -1.40
C ARG A 109 4.98 15.63 -2.29
N PHE A 110 5.39 15.17 -3.47
CA PHE A 110 6.09 16.02 -4.44
C PHE A 110 5.26 17.26 -4.81
N PHE A 111 3.97 17.10 -5.16
CA PHE A 111 3.10 18.23 -5.47
C PHE A 111 2.89 19.17 -4.28
N SER A 112 2.81 18.62 -3.06
CA SER A 112 2.69 19.43 -1.85
C SER A 112 3.93 20.30 -1.60
N VAL A 113 5.13 19.72 -1.75
CA VAL A 113 6.41 20.44 -1.62
C VAL A 113 6.58 21.48 -2.72
N LEU A 114 6.15 21.17 -3.95
CA LEU A 114 6.21 22.09 -5.09
C LEU A 114 5.28 23.31 -4.90
N THR A 115 4.09 23.10 -4.33
CA THR A 115 3.09 24.16 -4.17
C THR A 115 3.38 25.05 -2.97
N PHE A 116 3.92 24.48 -1.89
CA PHE A 116 4.21 25.19 -0.64
C PHE A 116 5.68 25.02 -0.21
N PRO A 117 6.65 25.58 -0.95
CA PRO A 117 8.08 25.36 -0.67
C PRO A 117 8.51 25.81 0.74
N ASP A 118 7.92 26.89 1.26
CA ASP A 118 8.40 27.57 2.48
C ASP A 118 7.61 27.24 3.76
N SER A 119 6.44 26.58 3.65
CA SER A 119 5.59 26.29 4.81
C SER A 119 5.39 24.79 5.04
N ILE A 120 6.08 24.24 6.04
CA ILE A 120 6.02 22.82 6.42
C ILE A 120 4.59 22.42 6.86
N ALA A 121 3.90 23.29 7.59
CA ALA A 121 2.51 23.04 8.03
C ALA A 121 1.55 22.89 6.84
N SER A 122 1.62 23.80 5.86
CA SER A 122 0.81 23.73 4.63
C SER A 122 1.16 22.50 3.80
N GLN A 123 2.44 22.11 3.74
CA GLN A 123 2.86 20.87 3.06
C GLN A 123 2.16 19.63 3.65
N GLY A 124 2.01 19.56 4.98
CA GLY A 124 1.28 18.49 5.65
C GLY A 124 -0.20 18.47 5.30
N SER A 125 -0.89 19.61 5.44
CA SER A 125 -2.34 19.68 5.17
C SER A 125 -2.70 19.41 3.70
N PHE A 126 -1.94 19.98 2.76
CA PHE A 126 -2.22 19.82 1.32
C PHE A 126 -1.79 18.47 0.76
N TYR A 127 -0.86 17.76 1.42
CA TYR A 127 -0.50 16.40 1.04
C TYR A 127 -1.73 15.49 0.97
N PHE A 128 -2.64 15.56 1.95
CA PHE A 128 -3.85 14.74 1.97
C PHE A 128 -4.83 15.09 0.85
N ILE A 129 -4.91 16.37 0.51
CA ILE A 129 -5.74 16.86 -0.60
C ILE A 129 -5.21 16.28 -1.93
N TYR A 130 -3.91 16.41 -2.18
CA TYR A 130 -3.29 15.81 -3.38
C TYR A 130 -3.40 14.29 -3.38
N TYR A 131 -3.18 13.65 -2.24
CA TYR A 131 -3.28 12.20 -2.12
C TYR A 131 -4.70 11.71 -2.45
N PHE A 132 -5.73 12.35 -1.91
CA PHE A 132 -7.12 12.01 -2.21
C PHE A 132 -7.47 12.29 -3.68
N ALA A 133 -7.04 13.43 -4.22
CA ALA A 133 -7.31 13.83 -5.60
C ALA A 133 -6.72 12.83 -6.61
N ILE A 134 -5.46 12.42 -6.43
CA ILE A 134 -4.80 11.44 -7.33
C ILE A 134 -5.44 10.05 -7.19
N ASN A 135 -5.99 9.72 -6.02
CA ASN A 135 -6.67 8.45 -5.78
C ASN A 135 -8.12 8.41 -6.31
N ALA A 136 -8.78 9.54 -6.52
CA ALA A 136 -10.19 9.57 -6.93
C ALA A 136 -10.47 8.78 -8.24
N PRO A 137 -9.68 8.92 -9.33
CA PRO A 137 -9.82 8.06 -10.51
C PRO A 137 -9.62 6.56 -10.22
N LEU A 138 -8.75 6.23 -9.27
CA LEU A 138 -8.42 4.85 -8.91
C LEU A 138 -9.54 4.21 -8.06
N PHE A 139 -10.26 5.00 -7.26
CA PHE A 139 -11.47 4.54 -6.58
C PHE A 139 -12.57 4.16 -7.58
N ILE A 140 -12.77 4.97 -8.61
CA ILE A 140 -13.73 4.66 -9.69
C ILE A 140 -13.32 3.36 -10.39
N PHE A 141 -12.03 3.23 -10.75
CA PHE A 141 -11.49 2.01 -11.34
C PHE A 141 -11.69 0.78 -10.44
N GLY A 142 -11.37 0.90 -9.15
CA GLY A 142 -11.53 -0.16 -8.16
C GLY A 142 -12.98 -0.62 -8.05
N TYR A 143 -13.93 0.33 -8.01
CA TYR A 143 -15.34 0.02 -7.89
C TYR A 143 -15.85 -0.78 -9.10
N LEU A 144 -15.38 -0.42 -10.30
CA LEU A 144 -15.79 -1.05 -11.55
C LEU A 144 -15.10 -2.40 -11.81
N LYS A 145 -13.82 -2.56 -11.45
CA LYS A 145 -12.99 -3.73 -11.84
C LYS A 145 -12.65 -4.69 -10.71
N LEU A 146 -12.58 -4.22 -9.47
CA LEU A 146 -12.19 -5.04 -8.31
C LEU A 146 -13.36 -5.33 -7.37
N GLY A 147 -14.41 -4.52 -7.43
CA GLY A 147 -15.67 -4.70 -6.72
C GLY A 147 -15.88 -3.72 -5.56
N LYS A 148 -17.12 -3.69 -5.07
CA LYS A 148 -17.56 -2.72 -4.06
C LYS A 148 -16.85 -2.91 -2.71
N LYS A 149 -16.80 -4.16 -2.20
CA LYS A 149 -16.15 -4.47 -0.91
C LYS A 149 -14.72 -3.95 -0.88
N PHE A 150 -13.93 -4.34 -1.88
CA PHE A 150 -12.52 -3.94 -2.02
C PHE A 150 -12.33 -2.42 -1.99
N THR A 151 -13.19 -1.70 -2.72
CA THR A 151 -13.09 -0.23 -2.82
C THR A 151 -13.43 0.45 -1.51
N PHE A 152 -14.53 0.04 -0.85
CA PHE A 152 -14.93 0.60 0.44
C PHE A 152 -13.92 0.32 1.55
N THR A 153 -13.37 -0.90 1.63
CA THR A 153 -12.33 -1.23 2.61
C THR A 153 -11.03 -0.47 2.34
N THR A 154 -10.73 -0.16 1.08
CA THR A 154 -9.54 0.64 0.71
C THR A 154 -9.74 2.11 1.06
N ILE A 155 -10.92 2.68 0.81
CA ILE A 155 -11.25 4.03 1.25
C ILE A 155 -11.19 4.12 2.78
N LEU A 156 -11.76 3.14 3.49
CA LEU A 156 -11.69 3.06 4.94
C LEU A 156 -10.24 3.00 5.45
N TYR A 157 -9.38 2.19 4.82
CA TYR A 157 -7.95 2.13 5.14
C TYR A 157 -7.30 3.51 5.01
N ILE A 158 -7.53 4.21 3.89
CA ILE A 158 -6.95 5.53 3.64
C ILE A 158 -7.44 6.54 4.70
N LEU A 159 -8.73 6.55 5.01
CA LEU A 159 -9.30 7.43 6.03
C LEU A 159 -8.71 7.15 7.41
N LEU A 160 -8.55 5.88 7.78
CA LEU A 160 -7.92 5.48 9.04
C LEU A 160 -6.45 5.87 9.09
N GLN A 161 -5.71 5.71 7.98
CA GLN A 161 -4.31 6.11 7.90
C GLN A 161 -4.18 7.62 8.11
N ILE A 162 -5.02 8.43 7.45
CA ILE A 162 -5.04 9.89 7.63
C ILE A 162 -5.41 10.24 9.08
N ALA A 163 -6.42 9.58 9.65
CA ALA A 163 -6.82 9.82 11.03
C ALA A 163 -5.69 9.48 12.02
N PHE A 164 -4.98 8.38 11.83
CA PHE A 164 -3.84 8.02 12.68
C PHE A 164 -2.68 8.99 12.54
N ASP A 165 -2.33 9.38 11.31
CA ASP A 165 -1.30 10.40 11.05
C ASP A 165 -1.62 11.71 11.79
N GLN A 166 -2.84 12.23 11.62
CA GLN A 166 -3.26 13.46 12.29
C GLN A 166 -3.29 13.33 13.81
N THR A 167 -3.72 12.17 14.31
CA THR A 167 -3.70 11.89 15.75
C THR A 167 -2.27 11.89 16.30
N LEU A 168 -1.32 11.22 15.62
CA LEU A 168 0.08 11.17 16.03
C LEU A 168 0.75 12.55 15.97
N GLN A 169 0.45 13.36 14.95
CA GLN A 169 0.98 14.72 14.83
C GLN A 169 0.46 15.66 15.93
N LEU A 170 -0.79 15.48 16.39
CA LEU A 170 -1.39 16.30 17.44
C LEU A 170 -1.04 15.85 18.86
N MET A 171 -0.67 14.58 19.07
CA MET A 171 -0.38 14.08 20.41
C MET A 171 0.98 14.60 20.95
N PRO A 172 0.99 15.23 22.15
CA PRO A 172 2.23 15.64 22.80
C PRO A 172 3.13 14.42 23.10
N PHE A 173 4.46 14.62 23.11
CA PHE A 173 5.51 13.63 23.42
C PHE A 173 5.71 12.47 22.44
N ILE A 174 4.74 12.18 21.57
CA ILE A 174 4.86 11.16 20.52
C ILE A 174 4.71 11.75 19.11
N ASN A 175 4.70 13.06 18.97
CA ASN A 175 4.71 13.68 17.66
C ASN A 175 6.02 13.28 16.92
N PRO A 176 5.96 12.76 15.68
CA PRO A 176 7.13 12.42 14.87
C PRO A 176 8.15 13.55 14.68
N ALA A 177 7.73 14.82 14.83
CA ALA A 177 8.62 15.98 14.78
C ALA A 177 9.54 16.10 15.99
N SER A 178 9.09 15.67 17.17
CA SER A 178 9.83 15.78 18.44
C SER A 178 10.34 14.44 18.97
N PHE A 179 9.63 13.35 18.66
CA PHE A 179 9.95 12.01 19.13
C PHE A 179 10.59 11.20 18.00
N HIS A 180 11.82 10.77 18.21
CA HIS A 180 12.57 9.96 17.27
C HIS A 180 12.66 8.52 17.78
N LEU A 181 12.05 7.58 17.06
CA LEU A 181 11.89 6.19 17.52
C LEU A 181 13.24 5.47 17.73
N ILE A 182 14.21 5.72 16.86
CA ILE A 182 15.53 5.07 16.92
C ILE A 182 16.63 6.12 17.11
N VAL A 183 16.79 7.03 16.15
CA VAL A 183 17.75 8.15 16.24
C VAL A 183 17.16 9.38 15.56
N ASN A 184 17.55 10.58 16.04
CA ASN A 184 17.27 11.83 15.34
C ASN A 184 18.11 11.90 14.04
N TYR A 185 17.50 11.50 12.93
CA TYR A 185 18.16 11.50 11.63
C TYR A 185 18.52 12.91 11.13
N GLN A 186 17.70 13.91 11.45
CA GLN A 186 17.99 15.31 11.07
C GLN A 186 19.22 15.85 11.80
N LEU A 187 19.36 15.52 13.09
CA LEU A 187 20.57 15.83 13.84
C LEU A 187 21.80 15.09 13.29
N LEU A 188 21.65 13.80 12.92
CA LEU A 188 22.75 13.06 12.30
C LEU A 188 23.22 13.68 10.99
N GLN A 189 22.30 14.21 10.18
CA GLN A 189 22.67 14.96 8.96
C GLN A 189 23.49 16.22 9.26
N SER A 190 23.28 16.87 10.41
CA SER A 190 24.02 18.07 10.80
C SER A 190 25.41 17.78 11.36
N ILE A 191 25.68 16.55 11.79
CA ILE A 191 26.97 16.14 12.32
C ILE A 191 27.85 15.69 11.14
N SER A 192 29.04 16.28 11.01
CA SER A 192 29.97 16.17 9.87
C SER A 192 30.59 14.78 9.61
N ASN A 193 29.99 13.70 10.14
CA ASN A 193 30.39 12.31 9.91
C ASN A 193 29.49 11.63 8.87
N SER A 194 29.80 11.90 7.60
CA SER A 194 29.10 11.45 6.39
C SER A 194 28.72 9.96 6.34
N TRP A 195 29.59 9.08 6.82
CA TRP A 195 29.34 7.63 6.78
C TRP A 195 28.18 7.19 7.68
N ASN A 196 27.97 7.86 8.81
CA ASN A 196 26.94 7.49 9.76
C ASN A 196 25.53 7.73 9.17
N THR A 197 25.35 8.88 8.53
CA THR A 197 24.09 9.30 7.91
C THR A 197 23.65 8.39 6.77
N GLY A 198 24.60 7.91 5.95
CA GLY A 198 24.32 6.94 4.89
C GLY A 198 23.84 5.60 5.45
N ILE A 199 24.53 5.05 6.46
CA ILE A 199 24.17 3.77 7.09
C ILE A 199 22.78 3.85 7.74
N TRP A 200 22.50 4.90 8.51
CA TRP A 200 21.19 5.10 9.11
C TRP A 200 20.08 5.24 8.07
N LEU A 201 20.36 5.86 6.92
CA LEU A 201 19.37 5.94 5.84
C LEU A 201 18.98 4.55 5.31
N PHE A 202 19.94 3.64 5.15
CA PHE A 202 19.66 2.24 4.77
C PHE A 202 18.91 1.46 5.87
N ILE A 203 19.25 1.70 7.14
CA ILE A 203 18.52 1.09 8.28
C ILE A 203 17.07 1.56 8.30
N PHE A 204 16.84 2.87 8.18
CA PHE A 204 15.52 3.47 8.11
C PHE A 204 14.74 2.94 6.90
N GLY A 205 15.38 2.85 5.74
CA GLY A 205 14.78 2.30 4.52
C GLY A 205 14.36 0.85 4.70
N SER A 206 15.22 0.02 5.27
CA SER A 206 14.98 -1.41 5.46
C SER A 206 13.88 -1.66 6.49
N LEU A 207 13.94 -1.01 7.66
CA LEU A 207 12.94 -1.14 8.73
C LEU A 207 11.58 -0.58 8.30
N GLY A 208 11.57 0.61 7.68
CA GLY A 208 10.36 1.19 7.09
C GLY A 208 9.76 0.28 6.03
N GLY A 209 10.59 -0.30 5.15
CA GLY A 209 10.16 -1.28 4.16
C GLY A 209 9.54 -2.54 4.78
N ILE A 210 10.13 -3.08 5.85
CA ILE A 210 9.57 -4.26 6.55
C ILE A 210 8.18 -3.96 7.12
N LEU A 211 8.02 -2.82 7.81
CA LEU A 211 6.74 -2.39 8.38
C LEU A 211 5.68 -2.13 7.31
N VAL A 212 6.05 -1.46 6.21
CA VAL A 212 5.17 -1.28 5.04
C VAL A 212 4.76 -2.64 4.47
N GLY A 213 5.68 -3.60 4.39
CA GLY A 213 5.37 -4.97 3.96
C GLY A 213 4.37 -5.69 4.88
N TRP A 214 4.47 -5.51 6.20
CA TRP A 214 3.48 -6.03 7.16
C TRP A 214 2.09 -5.41 6.93
N SER A 215 2.04 -4.08 6.83
CA SER A 215 0.82 -3.34 6.50
C SER A 215 0.16 -3.88 5.22
N TYR A 216 0.92 -3.99 4.13
CA TYR A 216 0.43 -4.47 2.84
C TYR A 216 -0.15 -5.88 2.94
N SER A 217 0.53 -6.79 3.64
CA SER A 217 0.04 -8.16 3.83
C SER A 217 -1.27 -8.25 4.60
N PHE A 218 -1.46 -7.47 5.67
CA PHE A 218 -2.72 -7.46 6.41
C PHE A 218 -3.88 -6.96 5.54
N VAL A 219 -3.64 -5.89 4.79
CA VAL A 219 -4.63 -5.29 3.88
C VAL A 219 -5.02 -6.25 2.76
N TYR A 220 -4.04 -6.93 2.14
CA TYR A 220 -4.33 -7.89 1.07
C TYR A 220 -5.03 -9.16 1.57
N LYS A 221 -4.79 -9.60 2.81
CA LYS A 221 -5.52 -10.72 3.44
C LYS A 221 -7.02 -10.43 3.60
N VAL A 222 -7.38 -9.19 3.90
CA VAL A 222 -8.78 -8.74 4.00
C VAL A 222 -9.44 -8.61 2.62
N GLY A 223 -8.64 -8.55 1.55
CA GLY A 223 -9.10 -8.23 0.20
C GLY A 223 -9.32 -6.73 0.02
N SER A 224 -8.40 -5.94 0.55
CA SER A 224 -8.33 -4.48 0.41
C SER A 224 -7.02 -4.07 -0.25
N SER A 225 -6.74 -2.77 -0.33
CA SER A 225 -5.47 -2.18 -0.80
C SER A 225 -5.10 -0.97 0.07
N THR A 226 -3.82 -0.56 0.04
CA THR A 226 -3.34 0.65 0.70
C THR A 226 -3.60 1.92 -0.12
N GLY A 227 -4.26 1.78 -1.28
CA GLY A 227 -4.53 2.88 -2.19
C GLY A 227 -3.45 3.06 -3.26
N GLY A 228 -3.61 4.07 -4.11
CA GLY A 228 -2.68 4.39 -5.18
C GLY A 228 -2.62 3.32 -6.27
N LEU A 229 -1.44 3.12 -6.86
CA LEU A 229 -1.26 2.13 -7.93
C LEU A 229 -1.46 0.69 -7.47
N ASP A 230 -1.67 0.44 -6.18
CA ASP A 230 -2.02 -0.88 -5.67
C ASP A 230 -3.37 -1.38 -6.21
N PHE A 231 -4.29 -0.48 -6.59
CA PHE A 231 -5.50 -0.87 -7.34
C PHE A 231 -5.13 -1.59 -8.64
N LEU A 232 -4.15 -1.07 -9.37
CA LEU A 232 -3.68 -1.66 -10.62
C LEU A 232 -2.90 -2.95 -10.36
N THR A 233 -2.05 -2.99 -9.32
CA THR A 233 -1.25 -4.18 -9.01
C THR A 233 -2.12 -5.36 -8.59
N VAL A 234 -3.17 -5.13 -7.77
CA VAL A 234 -4.15 -6.17 -7.40
C VAL A 234 -4.89 -6.67 -8.64
N TYR A 235 -5.33 -5.76 -9.51
CA TYR A 235 -6.02 -6.15 -10.75
C TYR A 235 -5.14 -7.02 -11.66
N ILE A 236 -3.89 -6.60 -11.88
CA ILE A 236 -2.92 -7.35 -12.68
C ILE A 236 -2.58 -8.68 -11.98
N SER A 237 -2.45 -8.70 -10.66
CA SER A 237 -2.18 -9.91 -9.88
C SER A 237 -3.29 -10.94 -10.05
N LYS A 238 -4.56 -10.53 -10.00
CA LYS A 238 -5.71 -11.40 -10.27
C LYS A 238 -5.72 -11.93 -11.70
N LYS A 239 -5.39 -11.10 -12.69
CA LYS A 239 -5.40 -11.49 -14.10
C LYS A 239 -4.22 -12.38 -14.50
N SER A 240 -3.04 -12.16 -13.89
CA SER A 240 -1.80 -12.85 -14.25
C SER A 240 -1.40 -13.97 -13.30
N SER A 241 -2.15 -14.17 -12.20
CA SER A 241 -1.83 -15.13 -11.12
C SER A 241 -0.40 -15.00 -10.60
N LYS A 242 0.11 -13.76 -10.53
CA LYS A 242 1.47 -13.46 -10.05
C LYS A 242 1.44 -12.91 -8.62
N PRO A 243 2.46 -13.20 -7.80
CA PRO A 243 2.56 -12.67 -6.44
C PRO A 243 2.47 -11.14 -6.41
N ILE A 244 1.60 -10.62 -5.55
CA ILE A 244 1.29 -9.20 -5.49
C ILE A 244 2.49 -8.36 -5.04
N GLY A 245 3.32 -8.85 -4.11
CA GLY A 245 4.48 -8.12 -3.63
C GLY A 245 5.53 -7.91 -4.72
N THR A 246 5.69 -8.88 -5.63
CA THR A 246 6.59 -8.74 -6.80
C THR A 246 6.08 -7.70 -7.79
N LEU A 247 4.77 -7.71 -8.07
CA LEU A 247 4.15 -6.71 -8.94
C LEU A 247 4.24 -5.31 -8.34
N ASN A 248 3.91 -5.19 -7.04
CA ASN A 248 3.95 -3.91 -6.34
C ASN A 248 5.37 -3.34 -6.28
N ARG A 249 6.38 -4.18 -5.97
CA ARG A 249 7.79 -3.78 -6.05
C ARG A 249 8.15 -3.20 -7.42
N ASN A 250 7.79 -3.88 -8.51
CA ASN A 250 8.13 -3.43 -9.86
C ASN A 250 7.45 -2.09 -10.20
N VAL A 251 6.17 -1.92 -9.83
CA VAL A 251 5.46 -0.64 -10.01
C VAL A 251 6.09 0.46 -9.16
N ASN A 252 6.46 0.17 -7.91
CA ASN A 252 7.10 1.14 -7.03
C ASN A 252 8.50 1.55 -7.50
N PHE A 253 9.26 0.69 -8.19
CA PHE A 253 10.50 1.12 -8.83
C PHE A 253 10.28 2.16 -9.93
N VAL A 254 9.21 2.02 -10.72
CA VAL A 254 8.85 3.03 -11.73
C VAL A 254 8.46 4.34 -11.05
N ILE A 255 7.64 4.29 -10.00
CA ILE A 255 7.26 5.48 -9.23
C ILE A 255 8.50 6.15 -8.62
N LEU A 256 9.39 5.37 -8.00
CA LEU A 256 10.63 5.85 -7.42
C LEU A 256 11.49 6.58 -8.45
N ALA A 257 11.67 6.00 -9.64
CA ALA A 257 12.44 6.61 -10.72
C ALA A 257 11.83 7.95 -11.16
N VAL A 258 10.49 8.04 -11.26
CA VAL A 258 9.79 9.28 -11.60
C VAL A 258 9.94 10.32 -10.50
N VAL A 259 9.66 9.96 -9.25
CA VAL A 259 9.67 10.89 -8.11
C VAL A 259 11.06 11.41 -7.82
N ILE A 260 12.09 10.57 -7.83
CA ILE A 260 13.46 11.02 -7.56
C ILE A 260 13.93 12.00 -8.64
N THR A 261 13.59 11.74 -9.91
CA THR A 261 13.93 12.63 -11.02
C THR A 261 13.22 13.98 -10.89
N LEU A 262 11.91 13.96 -10.61
CA LEU A 262 11.12 15.17 -10.40
C LEU A 262 11.59 15.98 -9.19
N ASN A 263 11.81 15.31 -8.05
CA ASN A 263 12.30 15.96 -6.83
C ASN A 263 13.66 16.59 -7.06
N THR A 264 14.58 15.88 -7.73
CA THR A 264 15.92 16.40 -8.02
C THR A 264 15.88 17.61 -8.97
N ALA A 265 14.93 17.64 -9.91
CA ALA A 265 14.77 18.78 -10.80
C ALA A 265 14.47 20.07 -10.03
N VAL A 266 13.64 19.98 -8.98
CA VAL A 266 13.19 21.13 -8.15
C VAL A 266 14.11 21.38 -6.95
N LEU A 267 14.93 20.41 -6.56
CA LEU A 267 15.76 20.49 -5.35
C LEU A 267 16.79 21.64 -5.43
N PRO A 268 16.79 22.57 -4.46
CA PRO A 268 17.85 23.57 -4.31
C PRO A 268 19.19 22.92 -3.96
N VAL A 269 20.28 23.50 -4.45
CA VAL A 269 21.64 22.97 -4.26
C VAL A 269 22.05 22.93 -2.79
N GLU A 270 21.59 23.89 -2.00
CA GLU A 270 21.82 23.96 -0.54
C GLU A 270 21.51 22.61 0.15
N TYR A 271 20.40 21.97 -0.19
CA TYR A 271 19.93 20.74 0.45
C TYR A 271 20.63 19.46 -0.03
N ILE A 272 21.43 19.53 -1.10
CA ILE A 272 22.18 18.35 -1.59
C ILE A 272 23.23 17.96 -0.54
N ASN A 273 23.34 16.66 -0.27
CA ASN A 273 24.27 16.13 0.73
C ASN A 273 25.72 16.63 0.47
N PRO A 274 26.45 17.06 1.52
CA PRO A 274 27.83 17.55 1.39
C PRO A 274 28.75 16.61 0.62
N ASP A 275 28.63 15.28 0.82
CA ASP A 275 29.49 14.30 0.12
C ASP A 275 29.31 14.32 -1.40
N ILE A 276 28.09 14.56 -1.85
CA ILE A 276 27.77 14.63 -3.28
C ILE A 276 28.35 15.91 -3.86
N LYS A 277 28.27 17.02 -3.11
CA LYS A 277 28.91 18.29 -3.46
C LYS A 277 30.43 18.14 -3.53
N ILE A 278 31.04 17.55 -2.51
CA ILE A 278 32.49 17.30 -2.45
C ILE A 278 32.92 16.52 -3.69
N ASN A 279 32.31 15.36 -3.94
CA ASN A 279 32.66 14.54 -5.11
C ASN A 279 32.41 15.26 -6.44
N ALA A 280 31.37 16.08 -6.55
CA ALA A 280 31.08 16.84 -7.76
C ALA A 280 32.10 17.96 -8.01
N PHE A 281 32.50 18.68 -6.96
CA PHE A 281 33.40 19.83 -7.04
C PHE A 281 34.88 19.43 -7.11
N THR A 282 35.32 18.41 -6.36
CA THR A 282 36.71 17.90 -6.44
C THR A 282 37.02 17.23 -7.78
N SER A 283 36.00 16.81 -8.52
CA SER A 283 36.17 16.18 -9.84
C SER A 283 36.00 17.14 -11.02
N LEU A 284 35.93 18.45 -10.77
CA LEU A 284 35.92 19.48 -11.80
C LEU A 284 37.29 19.64 -12.46
N SER A 285 37.30 20.01 -13.74
CA SER A 285 38.54 20.42 -14.40
C SER A 285 39.09 21.70 -13.77
N ASP A 286 40.38 21.93 -13.88
CA ASP A 286 41.05 23.10 -13.29
C ASP A 286 40.40 24.42 -13.73
N SER A 287 40.00 24.54 -15.01
CA SER A 287 39.28 25.71 -15.51
C SER A 287 37.89 25.89 -14.86
N GLN A 288 37.14 24.80 -14.68
CA GLN A 288 35.83 24.86 -14.02
C GLN A 288 35.95 25.17 -12.53
N ALA A 289 36.96 24.60 -11.86
CA ALA A 289 37.24 24.82 -10.45
C ALA A 289 37.65 26.28 -10.19
N SER A 290 38.51 26.84 -11.05
CA SER A 290 38.93 28.25 -10.99
C SER A 290 37.74 29.21 -11.08
N GLY A 291 36.76 28.90 -11.94
CA GLY A 291 35.55 29.71 -12.09
C GLY A 291 34.61 29.73 -10.87
N LEU A 292 34.75 28.80 -9.92
CA LEU A 292 33.96 28.73 -8.69
C LEU A 292 34.71 29.26 -7.46
N LEU A 293 36.00 29.52 -7.61
CA LEU A 293 36.91 29.71 -6.47
C LEU A 293 36.58 30.98 -5.67
N ASN A 294 36.28 32.08 -6.35
CA ASN A 294 35.85 33.32 -5.71
C ASN A 294 34.58 33.13 -4.86
N ASP A 295 33.59 32.43 -5.40
CA ASP A 295 32.33 32.17 -4.70
C ASP A 295 32.54 31.25 -3.48
N MET A 296 33.40 30.24 -3.63
CA MET A 296 33.75 29.32 -2.53
C MET A 296 34.51 30.04 -1.41
N ILE A 297 35.52 30.85 -1.73
CA ILE A 297 36.27 31.63 -0.74
C ILE A 297 35.33 32.61 -0.03
N THR A 298 34.53 33.36 -0.78
CA THR A 298 33.57 34.32 -0.21
C THR A 298 32.58 33.61 0.72
N HIS A 299 32.09 32.43 0.34
CA HIS A 299 31.22 31.64 1.19
C HIS A 299 31.93 31.13 2.45
N ALA A 300 33.17 30.66 2.33
CA ALA A 300 33.96 30.20 3.47
C ALA A 300 34.16 31.32 4.51
N ILE A 301 34.51 32.52 4.05
CA ILE A 301 34.67 33.71 4.89
C ILE A 301 33.37 34.03 5.63
N LYS A 302 32.23 34.06 4.92
CA LYS A 302 30.91 34.32 5.51
C LYS A 302 30.48 33.28 6.55
N HIS A 303 31.02 32.05 6.49
CA HIS A 303 30.63 30.93 7.35
C HIS A 303 31.71 30.55 8.37
N GLY A 304 32.59 31.49 8.74
CA GLY A 304 33.47 31.36 9.89
C GLY A 304 34.91 30.92 9.58
N ALA A 305 35.34 30.93 8.31
CA ALA A 305 36.75 30.74 7.99
C ALA A 305 37.61 31.90 8.53
N ILE A 306 37.05 33.11 8.54
CA ILE A 306 37.61 34.31 9.16
C ILE A 306 36.53 34.93 10.05
N ASP A 307 36.87 35.20 11.31
CA ASP A 307 36.14 36.14 12.15
C ASP A 307 36.52 37.56 11.70
N VAL A 308 35.65 38.17 10.89
CA VAL A 308 35.87 39.50 10.30
C VAL A 308 35.89 40.60 11.36
N GLU A 309 35.20 40.41 12.49
CA GLU A 309 35.13 41.43 13.56
C GLU A 309 36.42 41.48 14.37
N ASN A 310 37.02 40.31 14.64
CA ASN A 310 38.26 40.21 15.42
C ASN A 310 39.52 40.05 14.56
N ASN A 311 39.36 39.98 13.23
CA ASN A 311 40.40 39.64 12.25
C ASN A 311 41.17 38.37 12.64
N VAL A 312 40.47 37.30 12.99
CA VAL A 312 41.06 36.02 13.40
C VAL A 312 40.68 34.93 12.41
N ILE A 313 41.65 34.20 11.88
CA ILE A 313 41.41 33.03 11.04
C ILE A 313 41.12 31.80 11.90
N ASP A 314 40.19 30.94 11.47
CA ASP A 314 39.97 29.67 12.15
C ASP A 314 41.27 28.83 12.12
N PRO A 315 41.80 28.36 13.27
CA PRO A 315 43.09 27.68 13.31
C PRO A 315 43.14 26.38 12.47
N VAL A 316 42.02 25.66 12.38
CA VAL A 316 41.92 24.42 11.61
C VAL A 316 41.89 24.72 10.12
N PHE A 317 41.13 25.74 9.73
CA PHE A 317 41.09 26.25 8.36
C PHE A 317 42.46 26.77 7.91
N ALA A 318 43.11 27.59 8.73
CA ALA A 318 44.42 28.16 8.46
C ALA A 318 45.48 27.07 8.23
N TYR A 319 45.55 26.06 9.12
CA TYR A 319 46.49 24.97 8.99
C TYR A 319 46.32 24.19 7.67
N ASN A 320 45.09 23.81 7.32
CA ASN A 320 44.82 23.02 6.12
C ASN A 320 44.93 23.83 4.81
N MET A 321 44.84 25.16 4.89
CA MET A 321 45.05 26.08 3.76
C MET A 321 46.51 26.54 3.62
N GLY A 322 47.44 26.04 4.43
CA GLY A 322 48.85 26.46 4.38
C GLY A 322 49.11 27.85 4.97
N LEU A 323 48.18 28.36 5.78
CA LEU A 323 48.20 29.68 6.43
C LEU A 323 48.51 29.59 7.94
N GLY A 324 49.14 28.50 8.38
CA GLY A 324 49.40 28.23 9.80
C GLY A 324 50.21 29.33 10.50
N ASP A 325 51.10 30.02 9.78
CA ASP A 325 51.92 31.11 10.31
C ASP A 325 51.11 32.38 10.67
N LEU A 326 49.86 32.47 10.18
CA LEU A 326 48.95 33.58 10.45
C LEU A 326 48.12 33.37 11.73
N ILE A 327 48.21 32.19 12.36
CA ILE A 327 47.47 31.88 13.60
C ILE A 327 48.04 32.73 14.74
N GLY A 328 47.22 33.66 15.24
CA GLY A 328 47.58 34.54 16.37
C GLY A 328 48.41 35.78 16.00
N ASN A 329 48.77 35.97 14.72
CA ASN A 329 49.60 37.09 14.25
C ASN A 329 48.93 37.90 13.12
N SER A 330 47.62 38.13 13.23
CA SER A 330 46.77 38.67 12.17
C SER A 330 46.54 40.19 12.23
N LYS A 331 47.10 40.91 13.21
CA LYS A 331 46.71 42.31 13.49
C LYS A 331 46.94 43.32 12.35
N ASN A 332 47.74 43.00 11.33
CA ASN A 332 48.06 43.89 10.20
C ASN A 332 48.03 43.20 8.83
N ILE A 333 47.44 42.00 8.72
CA ILE A 333 47.42 41.22 7.47
C ILE A 333 45.97 41.13 6.99
N ASP A 334 45.76 41.39 5.70
CA ASP A 334 44.48 41.11 5.07
C ASP A 334 44.34 39.59 4.90
N LEU A 335 43.62 38.96 5.84
CA LEU A 335 43.39 37.53 5.85
C LEU A 335 42.59 37.06 4.62
N LYS A 336 41.78 37.95 4.01
CA LYS A 336 41.10 37.65 2.76
C LYS A 336 42.16 37.49 1.68
N GLU A 337 43.00 38.51 1.46
CA GLU A 337 44.04 38.49 0.44
C GLU A 337 44.98 37.28 0.59
N ALA A 338 45.36 36.92 1.83
CA ALA A 338 46.17 35.73 2.12
C ALA A 338 45.54 34.41 1.63
N ILE A 339 44.20 34.27 1.68
CA ILE A 339 43.51 33.09 1.11
C ILE A 339 43.54 33.13 -0.43
N PHE A 340 43.37 34.31 -1.03
CA PHE A 340 43.42 34.45 -2.49
C PHE A 340 44.84 34.18 -3.04
N GLU A 341 45.90 34.54 -2.30
CA GLU A 341 47.29 34.29 -2.69
C GLU A 341 47.61 32.79 -2.84
N GLN A 342 46.98 31.92 -2.05
CA GLN A 342 47.11 30.45 -2.21
C GLN A 342 46.64 29.95 -3.60
N PHE A 343 45.87 30.77 -4.32
CA PHE A 343 45.34 30.49 -5.65
C PHE A 343 45.82 31.46 -6.73
N GLY A 344 46.89 32.22 -6.49
CA GLY A 344 47.48 33.14 -7.48
C GLY A 344 47.01 34.60 -7.38
N GLY A 345 46.24 34.95 -6.34
CA GLY A 345 45.79 36.31 -6.04
C GLY A 345 44.42 36.66 -6.63
N GLU A 346 43.77 37.72 -6.10
CA GLU A 346 42.37 38.08 -6.43
C GLU A 346 42.13 38.32 -7.93
N ASN A 347 43.15 38.81 -8.65
CA ASN A 347 43.06 39.12 -10.08
C ASN A 347 43.36 37.92 -11.01
N ASN A 348 43.89 36.80 -10.50
CA ASN A 348 44.29 35.65 -11.32
C ASN A 348 44.06 34.31 -10.59
N LEU A 349 42.84 34.13 -10.08
CA LEU A 349 42.44 32.91 -9.38
C LEU A 349 42.49 31.69 -10.30
N ALA A 350 43.40 30.77 -9.99
CA ALA A 350 43.56 29.54 -10.77
C ALA A 350 43.81 28.34 -9.86
N VAL A 351 43.09 27.26 -10.14
CA VAL A 351 43.42 25.92 -9.64
C VAL A 351 44.40 25.27 -10.60
N ASN A 352 45.46 24.70 -10.05
CA ASN A 352 46.50 23.97 -10.77
C ASN A 352 46.99 22.80 -9.93
N GLY A 353 47.94 22.02 -10.46
CA GLY A 353 48.47 20.85 -9.76
C GLY A 353 49.12 21.15 -8.40
N SER A 354 49.68 22.34 -8.19
CA SER A 354 50.38 22.69 -6.94
C SER A 354 49.45 23.12 -5.81
N ASN A 355 48.28 23.71 -6.12
CA ASN A 355 47.31 24.17 -5.11
C ASN A 355 46.03 23.33 -5.06
N ARG A 356 46.00 22.19 -5.74
CA ARG A 356 44.83 21.29 -5.79
C ARG A 356 44.41 20.80 -4.41
N ALA A 357 45.37 20.54 -3.51
CA ALA A 357 45.08 20.12 -2.14
C ALA A 357 44.30 21.20 -1.35
N TYR A 358 44.66 22.47 -1.51
CA TYR A 358 43.94 23.59 -0.89
C TYR A 358 42.54 23.74 -1.47
N TYR A 359 42.39 23.53 -2.79
CA TYR A 359 41.07 23.49 -3.42
C TYR A 359 40.19 22.36 -2.87
N GLU A 360 40.73 21.15 -2.74
CA GLU A 360 39.99 20.00 -2.20
C GLU A 360 39.54 20.23 -0.76
N TYR A 361 40.39 20.82 0.07
CA TYR A 361 40.02 21.22 1.43
C TYR A 361 38.97 22.33 1.45
N LEU A 362 39.13 23.38 0.63
CA LEU A 362 38.14 24.45 0.51
C LEU A 362 36.78 23.90 0.09
N VAL A 363 36.75 22.98 -0.87
CA VAL A 363 35.55 22.27 -1.32
C VAL A 363 34.91 21.50 -0.17
N GLU A 364 35.70 20.78 0.64
CA GLU A 364 35.20 20.07 1.82
C GLU A 364 34.56 21.03 2.84
N TYR A 365 35.24 22.14 3.13
CA TYR A 365 34.77 23.16 4.06
C TYR A 365 33.44 23.76 3.60
N VAL A 366 33.39 24.32 2.39
CA VAL A 366 32.19 25.02 1.87
C VAL A 366 31.01 24.06 1.67
N SER A 367 31.29 22.80 1.31
CA SER A 367 30.23 21.79 1.15
C SER A 367 29.58 21.44 2.50
N LYS A 368 30.35 21.41 3.59
CA LYS A 368 29.84 21.19 4.95
C LYS A 368 29.09 22.40 5.51
N THR A 369 29.45 23.62 5.12
CA THR A 369 28.75 24.85 5.56
C THR A 369 27.51 25.20 4.73
N GLY A 370 27.17 24.39 3.72
CA GLY A 370 25.91 24.54 2.97
C GLY A 370 26.01 25.35 1.68
N PHE A 371 27.17 25.39 1.03
CA PHE A 371 27.39 26.08 -0.25
C PHE A 371 26.30 25.78 -1.30
N GLY A 372 25.85 26.82 -2.02
CA GLY A 372 24.90 26.72 -3.13
C GLY A 372 23.57 27.48 -2.99
N LYS A 373 23.37 28.26 -1.93
CA LYS A 373 22.17 29.11 -1.75
C LYS A 373 22.21 30.42 -2.54
N ASP A 374 23.37 31.08 -2.50
CA ASP A 374 23.59 32.42 -3.05
C ASP A 374 24.42 32.39 -4.35
N VAL A 375 24.66 31.21 -4.93
CA VAL A 375 25.62 31.00 -6.04
C VAL A 375 24.94 30.38 -7.25
N THR A 376 25.09 31.03 -8.40
CA THR A 376 24.58 30.50 -9.67
C THR A 376 25.63 29.59 -10.28
N LEU A 377 25.52 28.30 -10.03
CA LEU A 377 26.44 27.31 -10.60
C LEU A 377 26.32 27.27 -12.14
N PRO A 378 27.44 27.12 -12.86
CA PRO A 378 27.42 26.84 -14.30
C PRO A 378 26.54 25.64 -14.62
N THR A 379 25.79 25.71 -15.72
CA THR A 379 24.77 24.70 -16.09
C THR A 379 25.33 23.27 -16.15
N ASN A 380 26.56 23.10 -16.66
CA ASN A 380 27.24 21.81 -16.72
C ASN A 380 27.54 21.23 -15.32
N VAL A 381 28.01 22.06 -14.38
CA VAL A 381 28.28 21.68 -12.99
C VAL A 381 26.97 21.35 -12.28
N LEU A 382 25.92 22.15 -12.48
CA LEU A 382 24.60 21.93 -11.89
C LEU A 382 23.98 20.61 -12.35
N ILE A 383 24.02 20.31 -13.65
CA ILE A 383 23.51 19.05 -14.21
C ILE A 383 24.28 17.87 -13.63
N ARG A 384 25.62 17.95 -13.57
CA ARG A 384 26.46 16.89 -12.98
C ARG A 384 26.10 16.64 -11.52
N LEU A 385 25.99 17.71 -10.72
CA LEU A 385 25.66 17.62 -9.30
C LEU A 385 24.28 16.98 -9.08
N LYS A 386 23.25 17.43 -9.82
CA LYS A 386 21.90 16.86 -9.77
C LYS A 386 21.89 15.40 -10.22
N PHE A 387 22.64 15.04 -11.25
CA PHE A 387 22.76 13.66 -11.69
C PHE A 387 23.40 12.77 -10.62
N MET A 388 24.47 13.24 -9.96
CA MET A 388 25.10 12.51 -8.85
C MET A 388 24.15 12.37 -7.65
N PHE A 389 23.27 13.33 -7.41
CA PHE A 389 22.22 13.22 -6.39
C PHE A 389 21.21 12.11 -6.69
N ILE A 390 20.78 11.95 -7.95
CA ILE A 390 19.87 10.86 -8.34
C ILE A 390 20.46 9.50 -7.99
N PHE A 391 21.76 9.30 -8.22
CA PHE A 391 22.48 8.06 -7.89
C PHE A 391 23.11 8.08 -6.49
N GLY A 392 22.65 8.98 -5.62
CA GLY A 392 23.12 9.09 -4.24
C GLY A 392 22.56 8.01 -3.30
N PRO A 393 22.95 8.04 -2.01
CA PRO A 393 22.48 7.08 -0.99
C PRO A 393 20.95 6.98 -0.89
N SER A 394 20.26 8.09 -1.13
CA SER A 394 18.80 8.23 -1.09
C SER A 394 18.09 7.28 -2.05
N LEU A 395 18.60 7.11 -3.28
CA LEU A 395 18.05 6.16 -4.24
C LEU A 395 18.19 4.73 -3.73
N PHE A 396 19.40 4.35 -3.32
CA PHE A 396 19.69 2.97 -2.92
C PHE A 396 18.97 2.58 -1.62
N ALA A 397 18.86 3.50 -0.67
CA ALA A 397 18.07 3.26 0.54
C ALA A 397 16.57 3.16 0.24
N SER A 398 16.06 3.93 -0.73
CA SER A 398 14.67 3.81 -1.21
C SER A 398 14.44 2.51 -2.00
N ILE A 399 15.43 2.04 -2.75
CA ILE A 399 15.41 0.71 -3.39
C ILE A 399 15.36 -0.39 -2.31
N ALA A 400 16.16 -0.27 -1.25
CA ALA A 400 16.13 -1.19 -0.11
C ALA A 400 14.74 -1.21 0.54
N LEU A 401 14.13 -0.03 0.75
CA LEU A 401 12.75 0.08 1.25
C LEU A 401 11.75 -0.68 0.37
N VAL A 402 11.78 -0.45 -0.94
CA VAL A 402 10.86 -1.09 -1.91
C VAL A 402 11.11 -2.61 -2.01
N LEU A 403 12.37 -3.05 -1.90
CA LEU A 403 12.73 -4.47 -1.88
C LEU A 403 12.22 -5.15 -0.62
N CYS A 404 12.52 -4.59 0.55
CA CYS A 404 12.08 -5.09 1.84
C CYS A 404 10.55 -5.18 1.90
N SER A 405 9.83 -4.13 1.48
CA SER A 405 8.37 -4.15 1.47
C SER A 405 7.82 -5.24 0.55
N GLY A 406 8.36 -5.40 -0.66
CA GLY A 406 7.92 -6.42 -1.61
C GLY A 406 8.20 -7.85 -1.14
N LEU A 407 9.38 -8.08 -0.54
CA LEU A 407 9.78 -9.39 -0.01
C LEU A 407 8.91 -9.80 1.19
N ILE A 408 8.74 -8.91 2.17
CA ILE A 408 7.88 -9.15 3.33
C ILE A 408 6.43 -9.36 2.91
N THR A 409 5.93 -8.56 1.96
CA THR A 409 4.58 -8.73 1.41
C THR A 409 4.37 -10.13 0.86
N ASN A 410 5.30 -10.62 0.03
CA ASN A 410 5.23 -11.95 -0.57
C ASN A 410 5.39 -13.09 0.44
N ALA A 411 6.20 -12.87 1.49
CA ALA A 411 6.41 -13.87 2.54
C ALA A 411 5.14 -14.06 3.40
N LEU A 412 4.47 -12.96 3.76
CA LEU A 412 3.28 -12.99 4.63
C LEU A 412 1.96 -13.13 3.87
N TYR A 413 1.94 -12.86 2.56
CA TYR A 413 0.80 -13.07 1.68
C TYR A 413 1.19 -13.89 0.42
N PRO A 414 1.49 -15.19 0.58
CA PRO A 414 1.94 -16.05 -0.52
C PRO A 414 0.79 -16.57 -1.40
N LYS A 415 -0.19 -15.73 -1.75
CA LYS A 415 -1.45 -16.15 -2.40
C LYS A 415 -1.28 -16.98 -3.66
N TYR A 416 -0.41 -16.55 -4.58
CA TYR A 416 -0.19 -17.24 -5.85
C TYR A 416 1.02 -18.19 -5.82
N LYS A 417 1.56 -18.47 -4.63
CA LYS A 417 2.67 -19.41 -4.47
C LYS A 417 2.09 -20.81 -4.36
N VAL A 418 2.24 -21.61 -5.40
CA VAL A 418 1.77 -23.00 -5.44
C VAL A 418 2.86 -23.93 -4.91
N ARG A 419 2.43 -24.93 -4.14
CA ARG A 419 3.26 -26.08 -3.78
C ARG A 419 2.50 -27.37 -4.11
N THR A 420 3.26 -28.43 -4.33
CA THR A 420 2.73 -29.77 -4.51
C THR A 420 2.86 -30.50 -3.19
N TYR A 421 1.73 -30.91 -2.62
CA TYR A 421 1.64 -31.65 -1.37
C TYR A 421 1.43 -33.12 -1.70
N LEU A 422 2.33 -33.95 -1.19
CA LEU A 422 2.30 -35.39 -1.34
C LEU A 422 1.93 -36.00 0.02
N ILE A 423 0.66 -36.34 0.16
CA ILE A 423 0.00 -36.79 1.39
C ILE A 423 -0.04 -38.32 1.38
N THR A 424 0.76 -38.95 2.22
CA THR A 424 0.76 -40.40 2.43
C THR A 424 -0.16 -40.72 3.60
N THR A 425 -1.24 -41.47 3.35
CA THR A 425 -2.31 -41.74 4.34
C THR A 425 -2.80 -43.19 4.25
N ASN A 426 -3.38 -43.69 5.35
CA ASN A 426 -4.12 -44.96 5.35
C ASN A 426 -5.60 -44.77 4.96
N ASN A 427 -6.11 -43.53 5.00
CA ASN A 427 -7.52 -43.18 4.80
C ASN A 427 -7.73 -42.25 3.58
N PRO A 428 -7.33 -42.66 2.36
CA PRO A 428 -7.36 -41.78 1.19
C PRO A 428 -8.77 -41.27 0.82
N LYS A 429 -9.80 -42.09 1.05
CA LYS A 429 -11.19 -41.73 0.73
C LYS A 429 -11.69 -40.55 1.56
N GLU A 430 -11.37 -40.53 2.85
CA GLU A 430 -11.79 -39.45 3.75
C GLU A 430 -11.04 -38.14 3.47
N ILE A 431 -9.74 -38.23 3.15
CA ILE A 431 -8.96 -37.05 2.71
C ILE A 431 -9.50 -36.48 1.40
N ASN A 432 -9.83 -37.32 0.41
CA ASN A 432 -10.44 -36.86 -0.84
C ASN A 432 -11.79 -36.18 -0.58
N LYS A 433 -12.63 -36.78 0.27
CA LYS A 433 -13.92 -36.20 0.67
C LYS A 433 -13.76 -34.86 1.38
N LEU A 434 -12.77 -34.74 2.28
CA LEU A 434 -12.43 -33.49 2.97
C LEU A 434 -12.07 -32.39 1.96
N LEU A 435 -11.14 -32.67 1.05
CA LEU A 435 -10.69 -31.72 0.02
C LEU A 435 -11.86 -31.24 -0.85
N LEU A 436 -12.70 -32.17 -1.32
CA LEU A 436 -13.88 -31.84 -2.12
C LEU A 436 -14.92 -31.03 -1.34
N ASN A 437 -15.20 -31.41 -0.09
CA ASN A 437 -16.17 -30.69 0.77
C ASN A 437 -15.73 -29.27 1.08
N LYS A 438 -14.41 -29.06 1.19
CA LYS A 438 -13.81 -27.73 1.37
C LYS A 438 -13.82 -26.92 0.08
N GLY A 439 -14.18 -27.53 -1.06
CA GLY A 439 -14.31 -26.87 -2.36
C GLY A 439 -13.03 -26.86 -3.18
N PHE A 440 -12.10 -27.80 -2.94
CA PHE A 440 -10.94 -28.00 -3.80
C PHE A 440 -11.41 -28.48 -5.18
N GLN A 441 -10.95 -27.80 -6.24
CA GLN A 441 -11.43 -28.04 -7.61
C GLN A 441 -10.36 -28.54 -8.58
N ASN A 442 -9.09 -28.50 -8.17
CA ASN A 442 -8.00 -28.97 -9.03
C ASN A 442 -7.90 -30.49 -8.96
N ASP A 443 -7.09 -31.05 -9.86
CA ASP A 443 -6.85 -32.48 -9.92
C ASP A 443 -6.29 -33.01 -8.59
N ILE A 444 -6.95 -34.04 -8.07
CA ILE A 444 -6.47 -34.85 -6.95
C ILE A 444 -6.00 -36.16 -7.56
N VAL A 445 -4.70 -36.44 -7.49
CA VAL A 445 -4.16 -37.69 -8.03
C VAL A 445 -3.79 -38.61 -6.88
N SER A 446 -4.38 -39.80 -6.88
CA SER A 446 -4.12 -40.82 -5.85
C SER A 446 -3.51 -42.07 -6.49
N TRP A 447 -2.46 -42.60 -5.87
CA TRP A 447 -1.88 -43.89 -6.24
C TRP A 447 -1.62 -44.72 -4.99
N ASP A 448 -1.91 -46.01 -5.10
CA ASP A 448 -1.63 -46.96 -4.03
C ASP A 448 -0.16 -47.37 -4.05
N GLY A 449 0.49 -47.22 -2.90
CA GLY A 449 1.90 -47.55 -2.72
C GLY A 449 2.08 -48.64 -1.67
N THR A 450 3.03 -49.53 -1.91
CA THR A 450 3.52 -50.44 -0.88
C THR A 450 4.71 -49.80 -0.19
N ASN A 451 4.56 -49.45 1.07
CA ASN A 451 5.61 -48.83 1.87
C ASN A 451 6.24 -49.87 2.79
N ARG A 452 7.57 -49.84 2.94
CA ARG A 452 8.29 -50.77 3.82
C ARG A 452 8.77 -50.03 5.05
N ILE A 453 8.23 -50.38 6.22
CA ILE A 453 8.61 -49.80 7.51
C ILE A 453 8.82 -50.95 8.48
N ASN A 454 9.98 -50.98 9.16
CA ASN A 454 10.32 -52.00 10.18
C ASN A 454 10.05 -53.45 9.72
N HIS A 455 10.47 -53.80 8.50
CA HIS A 455 10.27 -55.12 7.87
C HIS A 455 8.83 -55.51 7.53
N ASN A 456 7.84 -54.66 7.83
CA ASN A 456 6.44 -54.86 7.43
C ASN A 456 6.11 -54.09 6.15
N TYR A 457 5.29 -54.71 5.30
CA TYR A 457 4.67 -54.07 4.15
C TYR A 457 3.37 -53.40 4.61
N LEU A 458 3.31 -52.08 4.50
CA LEU A 458 2.11 -51.29 4.73
C LEU A 458 1.61 -50.78 3.39
N HIS A 459 0.39 -51.16 3.02
CA HIS A 459 -0.32 -50.54 1.91
C HIS A 459 -0.79 -49.15 2.36
N ARG A 460 -0.16 -48.11 1.79
CA ARG A 460 -0.54 -46.72 2.03
C ARG A 460 -0.78 -46.04 0.70
N SER A 461 -1.84 -45.26 0.62
CA SER A 461 -2.10 -44.46 -0.57
C SER A 461 -1.37 -43.14 -0.46
N ILE A 462 -0.91 -42.65 -1.60
CA ILE A 462 -0.28 -41.35 -1.73
C ILE A 462 -1.22 -40.47 -2.56
N ILE A 463 -1.65 -39.37 -1.97
CA ILE A 463 -2.46 -38.34 -2.60
C ILE A 463 -1.54 -37.17 -2.96
N MET A 464 -1.50 -36.79 -4.22
CA MET A 464 -0.80 -35.63 -4.73
C MET A 464 -1.80 -34.55 -5.10
N VAL A 465 -1.63 -33.38 -4.49
CA VAL A 465 -2.42 -32.18 -4.78
C VAL A 465 -1.52 -30.98 -4.96
N ALA A 466 -1.82 -30.16 -5.96
CA ALA A 466 -1.19 -28.86 -6.15
C ALA A 466 -2.16 -27.77 -5.69
N MET A 467 -1.74 -26.94 -4.74
CA MET A 467 -2.56 -25.84 -4.23
C MET A 467 -1.71 -24.67 -3.75
N SER A 468 -2.33 -23.51 -3.54
CA SER A 468 -1.62 -22.36 -2.98
C SER A 468 -1.17 -22.64 -1.55
N VAL A 469 -0.09 -21.98 -1.10
CA VAL A 469 0.36 -22.07 0.30
C VAL A 469 -0.74 -21.62 1.26
N MET A 470 -1.49 -20.57 0.93
CA MET A 470 -2.56 -20.07 1.80
C MET A 470 -3.73 -21.06 1.91
N ASP A 471 -4.10 -21.72 0.80
CA ASP A 471 -5.15 -22.74 0.83
C ASP A 471 -4.75 -23.95 1.67
N TRP A 472 -3.48 -24.34 1.61
CA TRP A 472 -2.94 -25.43 2.43
C TRP A 472 -3.00 -25.10 3.93
N ASP A 473 -2.61 -23.88 4.31
CA ASP A 473 -2.61 -23.44 5.71
C ASP A 473 -4.04 -23.53 6.32
N GLU A 474 -5.09 -23.34 5.52
CA GLU A 474 -6.49 -23.50 5.95
C GLU A 474 -6.91 -24.98 6.11
N LEU A 475 -6.26 -25.91 5.41
CA LEU A 475 -6.62 -27.34 5.35
C LEU A 475 -5.74 -28.25 6.20
N GLU A 476 -4.51 -27.84 6.51
CA GLU A 476 -3.50 -28.67 7.15
C GLU A 476 -4.02 -29.30 8.44
N ARG A 477 -4.63 -28.50 9.32
CA ARG A 477 -5.19 -28.97 10.59
C ARG A 477 -6.27 -30.03 10.36
N ASP A 478 -7.14 -29.84 9.38
CA ASP A 478 -8.24 -30.76 9.09
C ASP A 478 -7.72 -32.10 8.55
N VAL A 479 -6.65 -32.07 7.74
CA VAL A 479 -5.98 -33.29 7.24
C VAL A 479 -5.42 -34.12 8.40
N PHE A 480 -4.77 -33.49 9.38
CA PHE A 480 -4.26 -34.18 10.57
C PHE A 480 -5.38 -34.70 11.50
N MET A 481 -6.55 -34.05 11.51
CA MET A 481 -7.70 -34.53 12.29
C MET A 481 -8.34 -35.78 11.69
N VAL A 482 -8.28 -35.94 10.36
CA VAL A 482 -8.80 -37.13 9.66
C VAL A 482 -7.86 -38.33 9.80
N ASP A 483 -6.56 -38.12 9.67
CA ASP A 483 -5.54 -39.17 9.85
C ASP A 483 -4.34 -38.62 10.63
N PRO A 484 -4.24 -38.87 11.94
CA PRO A 484 -3.11 -38.44 12.75
C PRO A 484 -1.76 -39.04 12.33
N GLN A 485 -1.76 -40.15 11.58
CA GLN A 485 -0.54 -40.81 11.08
C GLN A 485 -0.17 -40.39 9.65
N VAL A 486 -0.86 -39.38 9.10
CA VAL A 486 -0.59 -38.85 7.77
C VAL A 486 0.84 -38.28 7.69
N LYS A 487 1.52 -38.53 6.58
CA LYS A 487 2.82 -37.94 6.29
C LYS A 487 2.70 -37.04 5.06
N ILE A 488 3.15 -35.81 5.18
CA ILE A 488 2.98 -34.79 4.13
C ILE A 488 4.36 -34.34 3.68
N ASN A 489 4.71 -34.62 2.42
CA ASN A 489 5.92 -34.10 1.79
C ASN A 489 5.55 -32.90 0.91
N ILE A 490 6.20 -31.76 1.18
CA ILE A 490 5.92 -30.50 0.48
C ILE A 490 7.00 -30.25 -0.58
N LEU A 491 6.62 -30.28 -1.86
CA LEU A 491 7.51 -30.08 -3.00
C LEU A 491 7.34 -28.67 -3.58
N LYS A 492 8.45 -28.02 -3.90
CA LYS A 492 8.44 -26.70 -4.55
C LYS A 492 8.01 -26.83 -6.01
N THR A 493 6.81 -26.36 -6.33
CA THR A 493 6.32 -26.31 -7.71
C THR A 493 6.94 -25.12 -8.44
N LYS A 494 7.67 -25.38 -9.55
CA LYS A 494 8.26 -24.30 -10.36
C LYS A 494 7.20 -23.50 -11.12
N ALA A 495 6.25 -24.19 -11.74
CA ALA A 495 5.12 -23.61 -12.45
C ALA A 495 4.03 -24.67 -12.65
N VAL A 496 2.78 -24.23 -12.74
CA VAL A 496 1.66 -25.05 -13.23
C VAL A 496 1.25 -24.47 -14.59
N LYS A 497 1.21 -25.31 -15.63
CA LYS A 497 0.76 -24.92 -16.98
C LYS A 497 -0.56 -25.65 -17.28
N GLY A 498 -1.55 -24.91 -17.74
CA GLY A 498 -2.90 -25.43 -17.99
C GLY A 498 -3.96 -24.76 -17.12
N ILE A 499 -5.14 -25.36 -17.06
CA ILE A 499 -6.25 -24.88 -16.22
C ILE A 499 -5.91 -25.19 -14.76
N PHE A 500 -5.81 -24.15 -13.93
CA PHE A 500 -5.53 -24.30 -12.51
C PHE A 500 -6.22 -23.20 -11.71
N ASN A 501 -7.00 -23.60 -10.71
CA ASN A 501 -7.70 -22.70 -9.81
C ASN A 501 -6.80 -22.42 -8.59
N TYR A 502 -6.38 -21.18 -8.46
CA TYR A 502 -5.51 -20.71 -7.37
C TYR A 502 -6.27 -20.42 -6.06
N GLU A 503 -7.59 -20.57 -6.07
CA GLU A 503 -8.43 -20.38 -4.90
C GLU A 503 -9.28 -21.64 -4.76
N ILE A 504 -9.34 -22.18 -3.54
CA ILE A 504 -10.39 -23.12 -3.17
C ILE A 504 -11.73 -22.40 -3.33
N LYS A 505 -12.69 -23.06 -3.97
CA LYS A 505 -14.06 -22.53 -4.03
C LYS A 505 -14.56 -22.52 -2.59
N LYS A 506 -14.48 -21.38 -1.91
CA LYS A 506 -15.23 -21.17 -0.67
C LYS A 506 -16.66 -21.45 -1.07
N ASN A 507 -17.25 -22.54 -0.58
CA ASN A 507 -18.68 -22.85 -0.76
C ASN A 507 -19.38 -21.50 -0.69
N ASP A 508 -19.86 -20.99 -1.83
CA ASP A 508 -20.12 -19.56 -1.96
C ASP A 508 -20.95 -19.22 -0.73
N ASP A 509 -20.57 -18.22 0.08
CA ASP A 509 -21.39 -17.85 1.26
C ASP A 509 -22.86 -17.70 0.78
N ARG A 510 -23.03 -17.37 -0.51
CA ARG A 510 -24.26 -17.41 -1.29
C ARG A 510 -24.88 -18.81 -1.46
N ASP A 511 -24.17 -19.87 -1.81
CA ASP A 511 -24.70 -21.24 -1.91
C ASP A 511 -25.18 -21.77 -0.56
N ILE A 512 -24.47 -21.46 0.53
CA ILE A 512 -24.88 -21.82 1.90
C ILE A 512 -26.14 -21.05 2.28
N ILE A 513 -26.15 -19.73 2.03
CA ILE A 513 -27.31 -18.88 2.30
C ILE A 513 -28.48 -19.23 1.39
N HIS A 514 -28.24 -19.56 0.13
CA HIS A 514 -29.24 -19.99 -0.83
C HIS A 514 -29.88 -21.28 -0.33
N ARG A 515 -29.08 -22.29 0.04
CA ARG A 515 -29.60 -23.50 0.71
C ARG A 515 -30.41 -23.14 1.94
N LYS A 516 -29.90 -22.30 2.84
CA LYS A 516 -30.62 -21.89 4.06
C LYS A 516 -31.97 -21.23 3.76
N VAL A 517 -32.04 -20.42 2.70
CA VAL A 517 -33.27 -19.74 2.25
C VAL A 517 -34.22 -20.71 1.55
N THR A 518 -33.71 -21.67 0.77
CA THR A 518 -34.53 -22.63 0.01
C THR A 518 -34.94 -23.85 0.81
N THR A 519 -34.29 -24.15 1.94
CA THR A 519 -34.71 -25.23 2.85
C THR A 519 -35.69 -24.77 3.92
N ASP A 520 -35.88 -23.45 4.10
CA ASP A 520 -36.82 -22.89 5.07
C ASP A 520 -38.16 -22.58 4.39
N ASP A 521 -39.14 -23.47 4.58
CA ASP A 521 -40.48 -23.38 3.98
C ASP A 521 -41.20 -22.08 4.35
N SER A 522 -40.97 -21.54 5.56
CA SER A 522 -41.58 -20.28 6.01
C SER A 522 -40.98 -19.08 5.26
N GLU A 523 -39.66 -19.06 5.05
CA GLU A 523 -39.02 -17.98 4.28
C GLU A 523 -39.38 -18.04 2.79
N LEU A 524 -39.50 -19.23 2.20
CA LEU A 524 -40.00 -19.42 0.83
C LEU A 524 -41.41 -18.86 0.65
N GLU A 525 -42.30 -19.15 1.58
CA GLU A 525 -43.69 -18.67 1.52
C GLU A 525 -43.76 -17.13 1.65
N LYS A 526 -42.94 -16.52 2.52
CA LYS A 526 -42.82 -15.05 2.59
C LYS A 526 -42.32 -14.45 1.28
N ILE A 527 -41.31 -15.07 0.67
CA ILE A 527 -40.74 -14.63 -0.62
C ILE A 527 -41.81 -14.69 -1.72
N ARG A 528 -42.61 -15.76 -1.76
CA ARG A 528 -43.72 -15.95 -2.70
C ARG A 528 -44.78 -14.88 -2.53
N GLN A 529 -45.19 -14.57 -1.29
CA GLN A 529 -46.13 -13.48 -1.00
C GLN A 529 -45.61 -12.11 -1.47
N ILE A 530 -44.32 -11.81 -1.23
CA ILE A 530 -43.68 -10.58 -1.71
C ILE A 530 -43.63 -10.52 -3.24
N ALA A 531 -43.39 -11.65 -3.91
CA ALA A 531 -43.36 -11.74 -5.36
C ALA A 531 -44.74 -11.47 -5.97
N ILE A 532 -45.80 -12.06 -5.40
CA ILE A 532 -47.19 -11.85 -5.82
C ILE A 532 -47.58 -10.37 -5.72
N VAL A 533 -47.28 -9.72 -4.59
CA VAL A 533 -47.58 -8.28 -4.41
C VAL A 533 -46.84 -7.41 -5.43
N LYS A 534 -45.57 -7.72 -5.72
CA LYS A 534 -44.79 -6.98 -6.72
C LYS A 534 -45.32 -7.18 -8.14
N PHE A 535 -45.66 -8.42 -8.51
CA PHE A 535 -46.23 -8.73 -9.81
C PHE A 535 -47.51 -7.92 -10.06
N ASN A 536 -48.42 -7.90 -9.09
CA ASN A 536 -49.67 -7.15 -9.20
C ASN A 536 -49.44 -5.63 -9.31
N LYS A 537 -48.50 -5.09 -8.52
CA LYS A 537 -48.14 -3.66 -8.59
C LYS A 537 -47.51 -3.28 -9.93
N GLU A 538 -46.76 -4.20 -10.56
CA GLU A 538 -46.19 -4.01 -11.88
C GLU A 538 -47.27 -4.08 -12.98
N ASN A 539 -48.22 -5.01 -12.87
CA ASN A 539 -49.38 -5.11 -13.75
C ASN A 539 -50.31 -3.88 -13.64
N GLU A 540 -50.58 -3.38 -12.44
CA GLU A 540 -51.34 -2.13 -12.27
C GLU A 540 -50.65 -0.94 -12.95
N ARG A 541 -49.32 -0.86 -12.85
CA ARG A 541 -48.53 0.19 -13.51
C ARG A 541 -48.57 0.05 -15.03
N LEU A 542 -48.52 -1.17 -15.54
CA LEU A 542 -48.64 -1.47 -16.98
C LEU A 542 -50.03 -1.10 -17.49
N ASN A 543 -51.09 -1.48 -16.77
CA ASN A 543 -52.47 -1.13 -17.12
C ASN A 543 -52.69 0.39 -17.11
N LYS A 544 -52.19 1.11 -16.08
CA LYS A 544 -52.23 2.58 -16.03
C LYS A 544 -51.44 3.22 -17.19
N LYS A 545 -50.30 2.64 -17.61
CA LYS A 545 -49.52 3.11 -18.77
C LYS A 545 -50.22 2.83 -20.10
N GLN A 546 -50.88 1.67 -20.25
CA GLN A 546 -51.63 1.30 -21.45
C GLN A 546 -52.87 2.17 -21.62
N GLN A 547 -53.62 2.43 -20.54
CA GLN A 547 -54.72 3.39 -20.54
C GLN A 547 -54.23 4.78 -20.97
N ARG A 548 -53.12 5.28 -20.39
CA ARG A 548 -52.51 6.56 -20.81
C ARG A 548 -52.03 6.59 -22.27
N LYS A 549 -51.64 5.45 -22.86
CA LYS A 549 -51.27 5.34 -24.28
C LYS A 549 -52.49 5.27 -25.20
N GLN A 550 -53.58 4.63 -24.77
CA GLN A 550 -54.85 4.64 -25.52
C GLN A 550 -55.45 6.05 -25.61
N PHE A 551 -55.34 6.85 -24.54
CA PHE A 551 -55.75 8.26 -24.55
C PHE A 551 -54.84 9.19 -25.40
N LYS A 552 -53.72 8.70 -25.96
CA LYS A 552 -52.77 9.48 -26.78
C LYS A 552 -52.73 9.11 -28.28
N LYS A 553 -53.57 8.18 -28.76
CA LYS A 553 -53.70 7.94 -30.22
C LYS A 553 -54.59 9.03 -30.83
N PRO A 554 -54.11 9.84 -31.79
CA PRO A 554 -54.99 10.77 -32.51
C PRO A 554 -55.85 9.98 -33.49
N THR A 555 -57.17 10.14 -33.37
CA THR A 555 -58.15 9.74 -34.36
C THR A 555 -57.87 10.47 -35.67
N LYS A 556 -57.29 9.78 -36.66
CA LYS A 556 -57.44 10.18 -38.06
C LYS A 556 -58.87 9.86 -38.48
N THR A 557 -59.78 10.80 -38.27
CA THR A 557 -61.10 10.77 -38.89
C THR A 557 -60.96 11.22 -40.34
N LYS A 558 -61.33 10.33 -41.27
CA LYS A 558 -61.65 10.66 -42.66
C LYS A 558 -62.79 11.69 -42.65
N ASN A 559 -62.58 12.86 -43.26
CA ASN A 559 -63.68 13.70 -43.74
C ASN A 559 -63.85 13.40 -45.23
N ASN A 560 -64.90 12.63 -45.54
CA ASN A 560 -65.59 12.72 -46.81
C ASN A 560 -66.72 13.75 -46.67
N ASP A 561 -67.00 14.43 -47.77
CA ASP A 561 -68.19 15.21 -48.12
C ASP A 561 -68.23 16.69 -47.72
N LYS A 562 -67.73 17.55 -48.62
CA LYS A 562 -68.57 18.36 -49.51
C LYS A 562 -67.83 18.80 -50.76
#